data_AF-A0A255UPF9-F1
#
_entry.id   AF-A0A255UPF9-F1
#
_cell.length_a   1.000
_cell.length_b   1.000
_cell.length_c   1.000
_cell.angle_alpha   90.00
_cell.angle_beta   90.00
_cell.angle_gamma   90.00
#
_symmetry.space_group_name_H-M   'P 1'
#
loop_
_entity.id
_entity.type
_entity.pdbx_description
1 polymer ?
#
loop_
_entity_poly.entity_id
_entity_poly.type
_entity_poly.pdbx_seq_one_letter_code
_entity_poly.pdbx_strand_id
1 'polypeptide(L)'
;MIRMYDTNEDVLVVRKSDYQNNSIGDGYFLVPKDEWQMEDDGISVFHLYLTKVVDDRIDYYLVNGEYVVILEELPLLKRDDYIEI
;
A
#
# COMPACT_ATOMS: atom_id res chain seq x y z
N MET A 1 13.37 11.53 -9.81
CA MET A 1 11.98 12.01 -9.93
C MET A 1 11.23 11.38 -8.77
N ILE A 2 10.53 12.15 -7.93
CA ILE A 2 9.76 11.56 -6.82
C ILE A 2 8.52 10.95 -7.47
N ARG A 3 8.36 9.62 -7.39
CA ARG A 3 7.11 8.97 -7.79
C ARG A 3 6.09 9.35 -6.71
N MET A 4 5.03 10.03 -7.12
CA MET A 4 3.94 10.44 -6.23
C MET A 4 2.83 9.39 -6.30
N TYR A 5 2.00 9.32 -5.27
CA TYR A 5 0.76 8.55 -5.30
C TYR A 5 -0.09 8.96 -6.52
N ASP A 6 -0.44 8.00 -7.38
CA ASP A 6 -1.39 8.18 -8.46
C ASP A 6 -2.63 7.33 -8.20
N THR A 7 -3.75 8.00 -7.93
CA THR A 7 -5.06 7.35 -7.73
C THR A 7 -5.53 6.52 -8.93
N ASN A 8 -4.92 6.66 -10.12
CA ASN A 8 -5.23 5.82 -11.29
C ASN A 8 -4.44 4.51 -11.30
N GLU A 9 -3.24 4.49 -10.73
CA GLU A 9 -2.36 3.31 -10.71
C GLU A 9 -2.48 2.54 -9.38
N ASP A 10 -2.75 3.25 -8.28
CA ASP A 10 -2.58 2.74 -6.93
C ASP A 10 -3.82 2.92 -6.04
N VAL A 11 -3.91 2.08 -5.04
CA VAL A 11 -4.88 2.13 -3.95
C VAL A 11 -4.16 2.47 -2.66
N LEU A 12 -4.67 3.46 -1.93
CA LEU A 12 -4.21 3.80 -0.60
C LEU A 12 -4.87 2.87 0.41
N VAL A 13 -4.06 2.14 1.18
CA VAL A 13 -4.55 1.16 2.15
C VAL A 13 -3.91 1.31 3.53
N VAL A 14 -4.66 0.91 4.55
CA VAL A 14 -4.19 0.78 5.94
C VAL A 14 -4.65 -0.54 6.53
N ARG A 15 -3.93 -1.03 7.56
CA ARG A 15 -4.40 -2.18 8.33
C ARG A 15 -5.71 -1.83 9.03
N LYS A 16 -6.69 -2.71 8.93
CA LYS A 16 -8.04 -2.51 9.48
C LYS A 16 -8.01 -2.35 11.00
N SER A 17 -7.17 -3.11 11.70
CA SER A 17 -6.96 -2.98 13.14
C SER A 17 -6.50 -1.59 13.54
N ASP A 18 -5.60 -1.02 12.77
CA ASP A 18 -4.95 0.25 13.07
C ASP A 18 -5.92 1.41 12.85
N TYR A 19 -6.68 1.34 11.76
CA TYR A 19 -7.76 2.27 11.48
C TYR A 19 -8.84 2.25 12.58
N GLN A 20 -9.30 1.06 12.97
CA GLN A 20 -10.33 0.89 14.00
C GLN A 20 -9.88 1.39 15.38
N ASN A 21 -8.59 1.26 15.69
CA ASN A 21 -8.01 1.74 16.94
C ASN A 21 -7.58 3.21 16.88
N ASN A 22 -7.88 3.93 15.79
CA ASN A 22 -7.41 5.30 15.52
C ASN A 22 -5.89 5.45 15.75
N SER A 23 -5.16 4.40 15.37
CA SER A 23 -3.73 4.23 15.60
C SER A 23 -3.12 3.67 14.32
N ILE A 24 -3.21 4.43 13.23
CA ILE A 24 -2.60 4.19 11.90
C ILE A 24 -1.05 4.22 11.99
N GLY A 25 -0.47 3.91 13.16
CA GLY A 25 0.93 4.09 13.50
C GLY A 25 1.88 3.41 12.51
N ASP A 26 1.55 2.20 12.03
CA ASP A 26 2.36 1.45 11.05
C ASP A 26 2.43 2.14 9.68
N GLY A 27 1.61 3.17 9.46
CA GLY A 27 1.66 4.04 8.30
C GLY A 27 0.60 3.73 7.24
N TYR A 28 0.66 4.52 6.17
CA TYR A 28 -0.13 4.33 4.97
C TYR A 28 0.66 3.47 3.99
N PHE A 29 -0.01 2.63 3.21
CA PHE A 29 0.62 1.82 2.17
C PHE A 29 -0.05 2.06 0.83
N LEU A 30 0.72 1.87 -0.24
CA LEU A 30 0.17 1.86 -1.60
C LEU A 30 0.24 0.44 -2.15
N VAL A 31 -0.82 0.04 -2.85
CA VAL A 31 -0.91 -1.24 -3.56
C VAL A 31 -1.30 -0.94 -5.01
N PRO A 32 -0.68 -1.57 -6.02
CA PRO A 32 -1.14 -1.44 -7.40
C PRO A 32 -2.60 -1.85 -7.53
N LYS A 33 -3.41 -1.07 -8.26
CA LYS A 33 -4.83 -1.38 -8.48
C LYS A 33 -5.07 -2.75 -9.07
N ASP A 34 -4.25 -3.14 -10.03
CA ASP A 34 -4.36 -4.43 -10.70
C ASP A 34 -4.17 -5.59 -9.71
N GLU A 35 -3.27 -5.44 -8.73
CA GLU A 35 -3.06 -6.41 -7.65
C GLU A 35 -4.21 -6.35 -6.64
N TRP A 36 -4.63 -5.14 -6.25
CA TRP A 36 -5.70 -4.94 -5.28
C TRP A 36 -7.06 -5.48 -5.74
N GLN A 37 -7.35 -5.44 -7.05
CA GLN A 37 -8.60 -5.91 -7.64
C GLN A 37 -8.56 -7.38 -8.08
N MET A 38 -7.40 -8.04 -7.97
CA MET A 38 -7.23 -9.44 -8.38
C MET A 38 -8.11 -10.38 -7.56
N GLU A 39 -8.70 -11.38 -8.20
CA GLU A 39 -9.43 -12.44 -7.50
C GLU A 39 -8.46 -13.37 -6.78
N ASP A 40 -8.81 -13.80 -5.57
CA ASP A 40 -7.98 -14.75 -4.81
C ASP A 40 -8.09 -16.16 -5.41
N ASP A 41 -7.00 -16.61 -6.03
CA ASP A 41 -6.85 -17.97 -6.56
C ASP A 41 -6.07 -18.90 -5.61
N GLY A 42 -5.72 -18.42 -4.41
CA GLY A 42 -4.96 -19.15 -3.40
C GLY A 42 -3.44 -19.16 -3.62
N ILE A 43 -2.93 -18.55 -4.69
CA ILE A 43 -1.50 -18.51 -5.03
C ILE A 43 -1.02 -17.05 -5.16
N SER A 44 -1.88 -16.17 -5.66
CA SER A 44 -1.54 -14.78 -5.95
C SER A 44 -1.27 -13.96 -4.70
N VAL A 45 -0.47 -12.90 -4.88
CA VAL A 45 0.01 -12.00 -3.83
C VAL A 45 -0.23 -10.54 -4.23
N PHE A 46 -0.17 -9.63 -3.27
CA PHE A 46 -0.12 -8.19 -3.49
C PHE A 46 1.06 -7.58 -2.72
N HIS A 47 1.58 -6.47 -3.24
CA HIS A 47 2.70 -5.76 -2.66
C HIS A 47 2.25 -4.54 -1.87
N LEU A 48 2.74 -4.43 -0.63
CA LEU A 48 2.64 -3.21 0.15
C LEU A 48 3.87 -2.35 -0.12
N TYR A 49 3.66 -1.20 -0.77
CA TYR A 49 4.72 -0.22 -0.97
C TYR A 49 4.85 0.70 0.24
N LEU A 50 6.09 0.88 0.68
CA LEU A 50 6.41 1.79 1.78
C LEU A 50 6.17 3.23 1.32
N THR A 51 5.34 3.96 2.08
CA THR A 51 5.05 5.37 1.79
C THR A 51 5.76 6.29 2.76
N LYS A 52 5.86 7.56 2.35
CA LYS A 52 6.25 8.67 3.20
C LYS A 52 5.15 9.71 3.14
N VAL A 53 4.55 10.02 4.29
CA VAL A 53 3.61 11.13 4.41
C VAL A 53 4.40 12.41 4.65
N VAL A 54 4.25 13.40 3.76
CA VAL A 54 4.88 14.71 3.86
C VAL A 54 3.80 15.77 3.72
N ASP A 55 3.55 16.51 4.80
CA ASP A 55 2.41 17.44 4.92
C ASP A 55 1.09 16.72 4.56
N ASP A 56 0.44 17.12 3.47
CA ASP A 56 -0.81 16.54 2.95
C ASP A 56 -0.58 15.60 1.75
N ARG A 57 0.65 15.13 1.53
CA ARG A 57 1.03 14.27 0.39
C ARG A 57 1.51 12.91 0.83
N ILE A 58 1.20 11.91 0.01
CA ILE A 58 1.69 10.54 0.16
C ILE A 58 2.61 10.26 -1.01
N ASP A 59 3.89 10.10 -0.70
CA ASP A 59 4.94 9.80 -1.67
C ASP A 59 5.43 8.36 -1.50
N TYR A 60 5.97 7.81 -2.58
CA TYR A 60 6.71 6.56 -2.51
C TYR A 60 8.03 6.73 -1.76
N TYR A 61 8.38 5.76 -0.92
CA TYR A 61 9.75 5.63 -0.46
C TYR A 61 10.60 5.01 -1.58
N LEU A 62 11.64 5.72 -2.01
CA LEU A 62 12.50 5.30 -3.12
C LEU A 62 13.91 4.91 -2.65
N VAL A 63 14.44 3.80 -3.16
CA VAL A 63 15.86 3.43 -3.05
C VAL A 63 16.65 4.17 -4.12
N ASN A 64 17.67 4.91 -3.70
CA ASN A 64 18.55 5.70 -4.57
C ASN A 64 17.79 6.67 -5.53
N GLY A 65 16.54 7.00 -5.21
CA GLY A 65 15.69 7.87 -6.04
C GLY A 65 15.10 7.22 -7.29
N GLU A 66 15.19 5.89 -7.44
CA GLU A 66 14.78 5.16 -8.65
C GLU A 66 13.71 4.09 -8.38
N TYR A 67 13.89 3.24 -7.36
CA TYR A 67 13.03 2.06 -7.16
C TYR A 67 12.12 2.22 -5.94
N VAL A 68 10.83 1.91 -6.11
CA VAL A 68 9.88 1.86 -5.00
C VAL A 68 10.25 0.74 -4.04
N VAL A 69 10.24 1.03 -2.73
CA VAL A 69 10.46 0.03 -1.69
C VAL A 69 9.20 -0.78 -1.48
N ILE A 70 9.31 -2.09 -1.73
CA ILE A 70 8.34 -3.08 -1.28
C ILE A 70 8.62 -3.33 0.21
N LEU A 71 7.65 -3.04 1.06
CA LEU A 71 7.74 -3.31 2.48
C LEU A 71 7.46 -4.79 2.74
N GLU A 72 6.35 -5.29 2.20
CA GLU A 72 5.88 -6.67 2.37
C GLU A 72 5.20 -7.15 1.09
N GLU A 73 5.34 -8.45 0.82
CA GLU A 73 4.56 -9.19 -0.18
C GLU A 73 3.62 -10.11 0.60
N LEU A 74 2.32 -10.02 0.34
CA LEU A 74 1.29 -10.71 1.12
C LEU A 74 0.38 -11.55 0.21
N PRO A 75 -0.03 -12.76 0.64
CA PRO A 75 -1.05 -13.52 -0.09
C PRO A 75 -2.36 -12.73 -0.21
N LEU A 76 -3.10 -12.87 -1.32
CA LEU A 76 -4.37 -12.14 -1.53
C LEU A 76 -5.41 -12.40 -0.43
N LEU A 77 -5.42 -13.58 0.20
CA LEU A 77 -6.26 -13.86 1.38
C LEU A 77 -6.07 -12.87 2.54
N LYS A 78 -4.92 -12.20 2.61
CA LYS A 78 -4.61 -11.17 3.60
C LYS A 78 -5.18 -9.80 3.27
N ARG A 79 -5.73 -9.60 2.07
CA ARG A 79 -6.37 -8.34 1.66
C ARG A 79 -7.48 -7.92 2.63
N ASP A 80 -8.21 -8.87 3.21
CA ASP A 80 -9.29 -8.63 4.18
C ASP A 80 -8.82 -8.01 5.51
N ASP A 81 -7.52 -8.10 5.82
CA ASP A 81 -6.89 -7.45 6.98
C ASP A 81 -6.64 -5.94 6.72
N TYR A 82 -6.87 -5.46 5.51
CA TYR A 82 -6.64 -4.09 5.06
C TYR A 82 -7.93 -3.42 4.57
N ILE A 83 -7.95 -2.09 4.56
CA ILE A 83 -9.04 -1.29 3.99
C ILE A 83 -8.47 -0.21 3.07
N GLU A 84 -9.21 0.08 2.00
CA GLU A 84 -9.03 1.26 1.17
C GLU A 84 -9.62 2.49 1.87
N ILE A 85 -8.94 3.63 1.77
CA ILE A 85 -9.27 4.89 2.46
C ILE A 85 -9.21 6.09 1.53
#